data_AF-A0A8M1KDI8-F1
#
_entry.id   AF-A0A8M1KDI8-F1
#
_cell.length_a   1.000
_cell.length_b   1.000
_cell.length_c   1.000
_cell.angle_alpha   90.00
_cell.angle_beta   90.00
_cell.angle_gamma   90.00
#
_symmetry.space_group_name_H-M   'P 1'
#
loop_
_entity.id
_entity.type
_entity.pdbx_description
1 polymer ?
#
loop_
_entity_poly.entity_id
_entity_poly.type
_entity_poly.pdbx_seq_one_letter_code
_entity_poly.pdbx_strand_id
1 'polypeptide(L)'
;MPLLSAGLRIVLLGKSGAGKSATGNTILGKKVFKEDSFFDSATSVSRNESGRVFGRQITVVDTPGLFDTSKTPDELKSEIEKCVAMSVPGPHVFLLVIRLGVRFTEEERNAVKWIQENFGKRAAEFTMVLFTHADQLKGKSVEHNFNEDIRNIIDSCGGGYHSFNNLERDDQTQVEELLEKVDAMVEKNDGEHYTNKMYQESQRKMEEEEERKRQEEEERRKEDERKIREEERKQVEEDFRKAEEERKREEFYRKVVLKVIVAGLTLRCNLGFPTGLRIVLLGKSGAGKSATGNTILGKKVFKEDSTFESVTSVSLKESGTVFGRQIRVVDTPGLFDTSKTPDELKSEIEKCVNMSVPGPHVFLVVIRLGVRFTEEERNAVKWIQENFGKRAARFTMVLFTHADQLKGNTLEQNFNKDIWNLIDKCGRRYHSFNNLERDDQTQVEELLEKIDAMVENNDGEHYTNKMYQEAQSKMREEEERKRQEEENKRKEYERKIREDERKKAEEDHRKAEEERKKQEENEQFYRYVVIAFKGIISQQQVYKLVIDYIVGDLQPLSNVEKPSFIRLVTRERDDQTQVEELLEKIDAMVENTGNQYYQRDLETGQDVGYDGEE
;
A
#
# COMPACT_ATOMS: atom_id res chain seq x y z
N MET A 1 6.34 -5.47 31.52
CA MET A 1 7.45 -4.95 30.71
C MET A 1 7.11 -3.52 30.34
N PRO A 2 7.70 -2.49 30.94
CA PRO A 2 7.37 -1.13 30.54
C PRO A 2 8.19 -0.75 29.30
N LEU A 3 7.46 -0.35 28.26
CA LEU A 3 7.66 0.85 27.46
C LEU A 3 9.09 1.43 27.45
N LEU A 4 9.82 1.32 26.34
CA LEU A 4 10.69 2.37 25.76
C LEU A 4 11.43 1.79 24.54
N SER A 5 10.68 1.57 23.46
CA SER A 5 11.19 1.23 22.12
C SER A 5 11.82 2.42 21.39
N ALA A 6 11.87 3.61 22.01
CA ALA A 6 12.48 4.81 21.46
C ALA A 6 13.88 5.04 22.08
N GLY A 7 14.82 5.54 21.28
CA GLY A 7 16.19 5.82 21.75
C GLY A 7 16.20 6.91 22.83
N LEU A 8 16.87 6.64 23.95
CA LEU A 8 17.03 7.57 25.08
C LEU A 8 18.01 8.69 24.72
N ARG A 9 17.69 9.93 25.07
CA ARG A 9 18.51 11.12 24.80
C ARG A 9 18.84 11.81 26.10
N ILE A 10 20.13 11.89 26.41
CA ILE A 10 20.68 12.43 27.65
C ILE A 10 21.50 13.67 27.30
N VAL A 11 21.22 14.81 27.92
CA VAL A 11 22.01 16.04 27.76
C VAL A 11 22.79 16.29 29.04
N LEU A 12 24.12 16.36 28.95
CA LEU A 12 24.98 16.61 30.10
C LEU A 12 25.20 18.12 30.26
N LEU A 13 24.80 18.69 31.39
CA LEU A 13 24.95 20.10 31.75
C LEU A 13 25.87 20.24 32.96
N GLY A 14 26.59 21.34 33.10
CA GLY A 14 27.47 21.57 34.26
C GLY A 14 28.65 22.49 33.96
N LYS A 15 29.38 22.92 35.00
CA LYS A 15 30.57 23.77 34.85
C LYS A 15 31.70 23.05 34.08
N SER A 16 32.62 23.83 33.52
CA SER A 16 33.89 23.33 32.98
C SER A 16 34.64 22.52 34.06
N GLY A 17 35.16 21.36 33.69
CA GLY A 17 35.89 20.48 34.63
C GLY A 17 35.01 19.66 35.61
N ALA A 18 33.68 19.71 35.51
CA ALA A 18 32.78 18.92 36.35
C ALA A 18 32.77 17.42 36.02
N GLY A 19 33.37 17.01 34.90
CA GLY A 19 33.45 15.61 34.47
C GLY A 19 32.40 15.15 33.46
N LYS A 20 31.75 16.07 32.74
CA LYS A 20 30.70 15.76 31.73
C LYS A 20 31.18 14.77 30.67
N SER A 21 32.29 15.04 30.00
CA SER A 21 32.85 14.15 28.96
C SER A 21 33.18 12.75 29.51
N ALA A 22 33.72 12.67 30.74
CA ALA A 22 34.00 11.39 31.41
C ALA A 22 32.70 10.63 31.71
N THR A 23 31.69 11.31 32.25
CA THR A 23 30.34 10.75 32.45
C THR A 23 29.76 10.21 31.14
N GLY A 24 29.84 10.96 30.05
CA GLY A 24 29.30 10.52 28.76
C GLY A 24 30.00 9.27 28.23
N ASN A 25 31.31 9.17 28.43
CA ASN A 25 32.09 7.97 28.10
C ASN A 25 31.70 6.77 28.97
N THR A 26 31.48 6.98 30.27
CA THR A 26 31.00 5.93 31.20
C THR A 26 29.63 5.41 30.78
N ILE A 27 28.67 6.30 30.50
CA ILE A 27 27.31 5.93 30.06
C ILE A 27 27.36 5.11 28.77
N LEU A 28 28.17 5.53 27.79
CA LEU A 28 28.26 4.83 26.50
C LEU A 28 29.13 3.57 26.53
N GLY A 29 29.90 3.34 27.61
CA GLY A 29 30.87 2.24 27.71
C GLY A 29 32.04 2.33 26.72
N LYS A 30 32.26 3.49 26.08
CA LYS A 30 33.34 3.73 25.10
C LYS A 30 33.91 5.14 25.24
N LYS A 31 35.21 5.29 24.96
CA LYS A 31 35.89 6.60 24.95
C LYS A 31 35.61 7.34 23.63
N VAL A 32 34.62 8.23 23.64
CA VAL A 32 34.20 8.99 22.45
C VAL A 32 34.39 10.50 22.65
N PHE A 33 34.13 10.99 23.85
CA PHE A 33 34.42 12.37 24.22
C PHE A 33 35.88 12.49 24.68
N LYS A 34 36.56 13.56 24.25
CA LYS A 34 37.95 13.83 24.67
C LYS A 34 37.96 14.32 26.11
N GLU A 35 38.79 13.70 26.95
CA GLU A 35 38.98 14.06 28.35
C GLU A 35 40.37 14.69 28.49
N ASP A 36 40.50 16.02 28.33
CA ASP A 36 41.78 16.69 28.60
C ASP A 36 41.85 17.13 30.06
N SER A 37 42.93 16.71 30.74
CA SER A 37 43.16 16.85 32.18
C SER A 37 43.89 18.14 32.58
N PHE A 38 43.84 19.19 31.75
CA PHE A 38 44.50 20.47 32.00
C PHE A 38 43.52 21.64 31.99
N PHE A 39 43.92 22.73 32.66
CA PHE A 39 43.15 23.95 33.00
C PHE A 39 42.43 24.70 31.85
N ASP A 40 42.50 24.20 30.61
CA ASP A 40 41.76 24.74 29.46
C ASP A 40 40.50 23.91 29.22
N SER A 41 39.39 24.56 28.86
CA SER A 41 38.12 23.88 28.62
C SER A 41 38.22 22.88 27.45
N ALA A 42 38.42 21.60 27.78
CA ALA A 42 38.60 20.49 26.83
C ALA A 42 37.48 20.38 25.78
N THR A 43 36.26 20.80 26.14
CA THR A 43 35.09 20.84 25.24
C THR A 43 34.71 22.30 24.98
N SER A 44 35.06 22.81 23.80
CA SER A 44 34.71 24.16 23.34
C SER A 44 33.36 24.23 22.62
N VAL A 45 32.88 23.10 22.09
CA VAL A 45 31.63 22.98 21.29
C VAL A 45 30.87 21.72 21.69
N SER A 46 29.55 21.83 21.77
CA SER A 46 28.65 20.71 22.07
C SER A 46 28.78 19.58 21.03
N ARG A 47 28.79 18.32 21.48
CA ARG A 47 28.87 17.12 20.62
C ARG A 47 27.89 16.06 21.09
N ASN A 48 27.31 15.30 20.17
CA ASN A 48 26.49 14.14 20.50
C ASN A 48 27.10 12.84 19.96
N GLU A 49 26.92 11.77 20.72
CA GLU A 49 27.35 10.43 20.35
C GLU A 49 26.31 9.40 20.76
N SER A 50 26.19 8.37 19.93
CA SER A 50 25.17 7.34 20.08
C SER A 50 25.81 5.97 20.28
N GLY A 51 25.20 5.13 21.11
CA GLY A 51 25.66 3.77 21.40
C GLY A 51 24.53 2.88 21.87
N ARG A 52 24.74 1.56 21.80
CA ARG A 52 23.81 0.57 22.33
C ARG A 52 24.33 0.09 23.68
N VAL A 53 23.57 0.37 24.74
CA VAL A 53 23.93 0.07 26.14
C VAL A 53 22.78 -0.73 26.72
N PHE A 54 23.05 -1.91 27.29
CA PHE A 54 22.03 -2.88 27.73
C PHE A 54 20.92 -3.16 26.69
N GLY A 55 21.26 -3.17 25.40
CA GLY A 55 20.31 -3.39 24.30
C GLY A 55 19.48 -2.17 23.90
N ARG A 56 19.52 -1.08 24.66
CA ARG A 56 18.83 0.19 24.41
C ARG A 56 19.71 1.14 23.61
N GLN A 57 19.12 1.87 22.66
CA GLN A 57 19.81 2.94 21.95
C GLN A 57 19.87 4.18 22.85
N ILE A 58 21.06 4.67 23.14
CA ILE A 58 21.29 5.87 23.96
C ILE A 58 22.10 6.87 23.15
N THR A 59 21.65 8.12 23.15
CA THR A 59 22.35 9.28 22.60
C THR A 59 22.72 10.20 23.77
N VAL A 60 24.02 10.50 23.91
CA VAL A 60 24.52 11.42 24.93
C VAL A 60 25.01 12.68 24.24
N VAL A 61 24.57 13.84 24.71
CA VAL A 61 25.04 15.16 24.27
C VAL A 61 25.94 15.73 25.35
N ASP A 62 27.24 15.83 25.06
CA ASP A 62 28.22 16.52 25.89
C ASP A 62 28.21 18.01 25.54
N THR A 63 27.82 18.85 26.49
CA THR A 63 27.82 20.30 26.33
C THR A 63 29.09 20.91 26.93
N PRO A 64 29.55 22.08 26.48
CA PRO A 64 30.65 22.78 27.14
C PRO A 64 30.23 23.29 28.53
N GLY A 65 31.12 23.98 29.26
CA GLY A 65 30.73 24.70 30.49
C GLY A 65 29.67 25.77 30.20
N LEU A 66 28.38 25.43 30.28
CA LEU A 66 27.28 26.33 29.89
C LEU A 66 27.03 27.43 30.93
N PHE A 67 27.43 27.22 32.19
CA PHE A 67 27.31 28.22 33.25
C PHE A 67 28.62 28.99 33.50
N ASP A 68 29.61 28.85 32.62
CA ASP A 68 30.92 29.50 32.79
C ASP A 68 30.80 30.99 32.47
N THR A 69 31.21 31.85 33.41
CA THR A 69 31.10 33.32 33.28
C THR A 69 32.05 33.90 32.22
N SER A 70 32.93 33.07 31.67
CA SER A 70 33.88 33.45 30.62
C SER A 70 33.27 33.53 29.22
N LYS A 71 32.04 33.03 28.99
CA LYS A 71 31.39 33.02 27.68
C LYS A 71 30.49 34.24 27.48
N THR A 72 30.46 34.75 26.25
CA THR A 72 29.52 35.82 25.89
C THR A 72 28.08 35.29 25.75
N PRO A 73 27.05 36.14 25.92
CA PRO A 73 25.65 35.72 25.74
C PRO A 73 25.36 35.12 24.36
N ASP A 74 26.01 35.62 23.30
CA ASP A 74 25.82 35.13 21.92
C ASP A 74 26.44 33.74 21.71
N GLU A 75 27.65 33.51 22.24
CA GLU A 75 28.27 32.19 22.25
C GLU A 75 27.43 31.18 23.03
N LEU A 76 26.86 31.60 24.15
CA LEU A 76 26.00 30.77 24.97
C LEU A 76 24.72 30.39 24.24
N LYS A 77 24.06 31.36 23.60
CA LYS A 77 22.86 31.12 22.79
C LYS A 77 23.14 30.15 21.65
N SER A 78 24.27 30.33 20.94
CA SER A 78 24.67 29.43 19.86
C SER A 78 24.91 27.99 20.35
N GLU A 79 25.50 27.82 21.52
CA GLU A 79 25.70 26.47 22.10
C GLU A 79 24.38 25.83 22.56
N ILE A 80 23.42 26.62 23.08
CA ILE A 80 22.07 26.13 23.39
C ILE A 80 21.37 25.68 22.10
N GLU A 81 21.41 26.47 21.03
CA GLU A 81 20.80 26.12 19.73
C GLU A 81 21.40 24.83 19.16
N LYS A 82 22.73 24.65 19.22
CA LYS A 82 23.39 23.40 18.82
C LYS A 82 22.96 22.22 19.68
N CYS A 83 22.88 22.40 21.00
CA CYS A 83 22.42 21.36 21.93
C CYS A 83 20.99 20.91 21.59
N VAL A 84 20.09 21.86 21.33
CA VAL A 84 18.70 21.58 20.93
C VAL A 84 18.68 20.79 19.62
N ALA A 85 19.41 21.24 18.59
CA ALA A 85 19.47 20.56 17.29
C ALA A 85 19.97 19.12 17.38
N MET A 86 20.91 18.83 18.30
CA MET A 86 21.48 17.50 18.50
C MET A 86 20.64 16.55 19.37
N SER A 87 19.59 17.06 20.01
CA SER A 87 18.74 16.29 20.93
C SER A 87 17.26 16.26 20.53
N VAL A 88 16.91 16.72 19.32
CA VAL A 88 15.57 16.60 18.72
C VAL A 88 15.04 15.15 18.78
N PRO A 89 13.75 14.91 19.09
CA PRO A 89 12.69 15.89 19.39
C PRO A 89 12.78 16.55 20.78
N GLY A 90 13.68 16.04 21.62
CA GLY A 90 14.04 16.61 22.91
C GLY A 90 14.65 15.58 23.85
N PRO A 91 15.44 15.99 24.86
CA PRO A 91 16.07 15.08 25.81
C PRO A 91 15.04 14.43 26.73
N HIS A 92 15.29 13.19 27.12
CA HIS A 92 14.50 12.54 28.16
C HIS A 92 14.99 12.94 29.55
N VAL A 93 16.27 13.30 29.67
CA VAL A 93 16.87 13.77 30.90
C VAL A 93 17.98 14.79 30.62
N PHE A 94 18.01 15.85 31.43
CA PHE A 94 19.17 16.70 31.63
C PHE A 94 19.94 16.21 32.85
N LEU A 95 21.19 15.78 32.67
CA LEU A 95 22.07 15.44 33.79
C LEU A 95 22.89 16.65 34.18
N LEU A 96 22.58 17.24 35.33
CA LEU A 96 23.37 18.33 35.91
C LEU A 96 24.58 17.73 36.66
N VAL A 97 25.72 17.73 35.99
CA VAL A 97 26.96 17.13 36.47
C VAL A 97 27.67 18.08 37.44
N ILE A 98 27.84 17.63 38.69
CA ILE A 98 28.51 18.36 39.77
C ILE A 98 29.65 17.51 40.32
N ARG A 99 30.84 18.10 40.46
CA ARG A 99 32.01 17.41 41.00
C ARG A 99 32.04 17.43 42.52
N LEU A 100 32.19 16.27 43.13
CA LEU A 100 32.42 16.15 44.57
C LEU A 100 33.89 16.43 44.94
N GLY A 101 34.11 16.85 46.19
CA GLY A 101 35.45 17.10 46.74
C GLY A 101 36.02 18.49 46.43
N VAL A 102 35.27 19.35 45.73
CA VAL A 102 35.62 20.76 45.49
C VAL A 102 34.64 21.70 46.21
N ARG A 103 35.05 22.95 46.42
CA ARG A 103 34.18 23.96 47.04
C ARG A 103 33.00 24.26 46.12
N PHE A 104 31.80 24.22 46.69
CA PHE A 104 30.57 24.62 46.00
C PHE A 104 30.58 26.11 45.65
N THR A 105 30.48 26.44 44.37
CA THR A 105 30.57 27.81 43.84
C THR A 105 29.19 28.39 43.49
N GLU A 106 29.16 29.69 43.19
CA GLU A 106 27.93 30.39 42.81
C GLU A 106 27.36 29.89 41.47
N GLU A 107 28.21 29.43 40.55
CA GLU A 107 27.75 28.85 39.28
C GLU A 107 26.94 27.57 39.50
N GLU A 108 27.32 26.74 40.48
CA GLU A 108 26.56 25.54 40.81
C GLU A 108 25.26 25.88 41.54
N ARG A 109 25.27 26.89 42.44
CA ARG A 109 24.05 27.42 43.09
C ARG A 109 23.01 27.93 42.10
N ASN A 110 23.46 28.56 41.01
CA ASN A 110 22.59 29.16 40.01
C ASN A 110 22.27 28.23 38.82
N ALA A 111 22.79 26.99 38.81
CA ALA A 111 22.67 26.09 37.67
C ALA A 111 21.21 25.74 37.33
N VAL A 112 20.39 25.39 38.32
CA VAL A 112 18.97 25.06 38.08
C VAL A 112 18.19 26.27 37.60
N LYS A 113 18.45 27.44 38.19
CA LYS A 113 17.85 28.70 37.76
C LYS A 113 18.20 29.01 36.30
N TRP A 114 19.46 28.85 35.93
CA TRP A 114 19.90 29.03 34.55
C TRP A 114 19.23 28.03 33.60
N ILE A 115 19.04 26.77 33.99
CA ILE A 115 18.31 25.77 33.18
C ILE A 115 16.87 26.25 32.95
N GLN A 116 16.21 26.75 34.00
CA GLN A 116 14.84 27.27 33.91
C GLN A 116 14.74 28.53 33.06
N GLU A 117 15.76 29.40 33.07
CA GLU A 117 15.79 30.62 32.26
C GLU A 117 16.02 30.33 30.76
N ASN A 118 16.86 29.34 30.44
CA ASN A 118 17.26 29.06 29.05
C ASN A 118 16.39 28.02 28.37
N PHE A 119 16.01 26.95 29.06
CA PHE A 119 15.14 25.92 28.53
C PHE A 119 13.68 26.17 28.92
N GLY A 120 13.42 26.77 30.07
CA GLY A 120 12.07 27.06 30.56
C GLY A 120 11.82 26.32 31.88
N LYS A 121 10.85 26.80 32.66
CA LYS A 121 10.61 26.31 34.04
C LYS A 121 10.44 24.79 34.14
N ARG A 122 9.73 24.18 33.18
CA ARG A 122 9.51 22.73 33.12
C ARG A 122 10.79 21.90 32.90
N ALA A 123 11.89 22.49 32.43
CA ALA A 123 13.15 21.75 32.24
C ALA A 123 13.69 21.15 33.55
N ALA A 124 13.37 21.78 34.69
CA ALA A 124 13.73 21.27 36.01
C ALA A 124 13.06 19.91 36.34
N GLU A 125 11.87 19.65 35.80
CA GLU A 125 11.14 18.37 35.97
C GLU A 125 11.86 17.20 35.30
N PHE A 126 12.61 17.50 34.23
CA PHE A 126 13.42 16.55 33.45
C PHE A 126 14.91 16.60 33.83
N THR A 127 15.26 17.29 34.91
CA THR A 127 16.65 17.41 35.37
C THR A 127 16.93 16.45 36.52
N MET A 128 18.08 15.77 36.48
CA MET A 128 18.64 14.98 37.58
C MET A 128 20.05 15.43 37.88
N VAL A 129 20.41 15.52 39.16
CA VAL A 129 21.76 15.87 39.58
C VAL A 129 22.65 14.63 39.50
N LEU A 130 23.79 14.74 38.82
CA LEU A 130 24.78 13.68 38.76
C LEU A 130 26.07 14.12 39.47
N PHE A 131 26.38 13.47 40.59
CA PHE A 131 27.62 13.71 41.31
C PHE A 131 28.76 12.87 40.72
N THR A 132 29.87 13.51 40.34
CA THR A 132 31.08 12.82 39.90
C THR A 132 32.12 12.79 41.02
N HIS A 133 33.10 11.89 40.89
CA HIS A 133 34.17 11.68 41.86
C HIS A 133 33.70 11.17 43.23
N ALA A 134 32.70 10.27 43.23
CA ALA A 134 32.21 9.62 44.46
C ALA A 134 33.30 8.80 45.17
N ASP A 135 34.34 8.36 44.46
CA ASP A 135 35.54 7.71 45.01
C ASP A 135 36.23 8.54 46.11
N GLN A 136 36.15 9.87 46.01
CA GLN A 136 36.80 10.77 46.97
C GLN A 136 36.12 10.77 48.35
N LEU A 137 34.96 10.12 48.47
CA LEU A 137 34.19 10.07 49.71
C LEU A 137 34.70 9.04 50.74
N LYS A 138 35.74 8.25 50.41
CA LYS A 138 36.42 7.31 51.33
C LYS A 138 35.46 6.40 52.12
N GLY A 139 34.42 5.88 51.46
CA GLY A 139 33.43 4.98 52.07
C GLY A 139 32.29 5.65 52.84
N LYS A 140 32.18 6.98 52.80
CA LYS A 140 31.00 7.71 53.31
C LYS A 140 29.92 7.81 52.24
N SER A 141 28.65 7.74 52.64
CA SER A 141 27.52 8.07 51.75
C SER A 141 27.67 9.49 51.20
N VAL A 142 27.29 9.68 49.93
CA VAL A 142 27.23 10.99 49.26
C VAL A 142 26.41 11.98 50.08
N GLU A 143 25.34 11.49 50.72
CA GLU A 143 24.40 12.27 51.54
C GLU A 143 25.06 12.94 52.75
N HIS A 144 26.14 12.35 53.27
CA HIS A 144 26.87 12.91 54.41
C HIS A 144 27.59 14.23 54.06
N ASN A 145 27.74 14.54 52.77
CA ASN A 145 28.37 15.77 52.29
C ASN A 145 27.34 16.80 51.79
N PHE A 146 26.04 16.55 51.96
CA PHE A 146 25.00 17.48 51.56
C PHE A 146 24.89 18.64 52.56
N ASN A 147 25.31 19.81 52.10
CA ASN A 147 24.94 21.07 52.73
C ASN A 147 23.53 21.49 52.28
N GLU A 148 23.02 22.58 52.87
CA GLU A 148 21.69 23.13 52.53
C GLU A 148 21.58 23.48 51.04
N ASP A 149 22.65 24.00 50.43
CA ASP A 149 22.66 24.39 49.01
C ASP A 149 22.50 23.20 48.06
N ILE A 150 23.18 22.09 48.35
CA ILE A 150 23.10 20.87 47.53
C ILE A 150 21.69 20.26 47.65
N ARG A 151 21.12 20.24 48.86
CA ARG A 151 19.72 19.78 49.06
C ARG A 151 18.76 20.63 48.26
N ASN A 152 18.89 21.95 48.33
CA ASN A 152 18.05 22.87 47.57
C ASN A 152 18.09 22.63 46.06
N ILE A 153 19.25 22.26 45.50
CA ILE A 153 19.38 21.93 44.07
C ILE A 153 18.74 20.59 43.75
N ILE A 154 18.98 19.56 44.57
CA ILE A 154 18.37 18.24 44.39
C ILE A 154 16.85 18.35 44.46
N ASP A 155 16.32 19.08 45.44
CA ASP A 155 14.87 19.28 45.64
C ASP A 155 14.25 20.11 44.51
N SER A 156 15.03 20.96 43.85
CA SER A 156 14.61 21.72 42.67
C SER A 156 14.62 20.88 41.38
N CYS A 157 15.20 19.67 41.39
CA CYS A 157 15.33 18.78 40.25
C CYS A 157 14.35 17.59 40.36
N GLY A 158 13.50 17.40 39.34
CA GLY A 158 12.43 16.40 39.37
C GLY A 158 12.91 14.94 39.48
N GLY A 159 14.15 14.65 39.06
CA GLY A 159 14.76 13.32 39.10
C GLY A 159 15.63 13.01 40.31
N GLY A 160 15.75 13.92 41.27
CA GLY A 160 16.64 13.74 42.41
C GLY A 160 18.11 13.67 41.99
N TYR A 161 18.84 12.65 42.48
CA TYR A 161 20.28 12.53 42.25
C TYR A 161 20.78 11.10 41.98
N HIS A 162 21.92 11.03 41.30
CA HIS A 162 22.73 9.82 41.12
C HIS A 162 24.22 10.17 41.30
N SER A 163 25.08 9.18 41.54
CA SER A 163 26.51 9.40 41.76
C SER A 163 27.36 8.39 41.00
N PHE A 164 28.38 8.88 40.30
CA PHE A 164 29.33 8.06 39.55
C PHE A 164 30.73 8.05 40.17
N ASN A 165 31.32 6.87 40.17
CA ASN A 165 32.75 6.67 40.32
C ASN A 165 33.40 6.54 38.93
N ASN A 166 33.81 7.67 38.35
CA ASN A 166 34.44 7.71 37.03
C ASN A 166 35.85 7.05 36.95
N LEU A 167 36.38 6.55 38.09
CA LEU A 167 37.60 5.73 38.12
C LEU A 167 37.30 4.24 37.86
N GLU A 168 36.11 3.76 38.18
CA GLU A 168 35.67 2.36 38.01
C GLU A 168 34.75 2.24 36.79
N ARG A 169 35.28 2.57 35.60
CA ARG A 169 34.49 2.63 34.36
C ARG A 169 33.93 1.29 33.88
N ASP A 170 34.50 0.20 34.38
CA ASP A 170 34.06 -1.17 34.07
C ASP A 170 32.84 -1.57 34.92
N ASP A 171 32.51 -0.79 35.96
CA ASP A 171 31.33 -1.03 36.79
C ASP A 171 30.06 -0.54 36.10
N GLN A 172 29.47 -1.44 35.31
CA GLN A 172 28.24 -1.19 34.58
C GLN A 172 27.01 -1.07 35.50
N THR A 173 27.10 -1.46 36.79
CA THR A 173 25.97 -1.37 37.73
C THR A 173 25.55 0.08 37.97
N GLN A 174 26.50 1.01 38.03
CA GLN A 174 26.22 2.44 38.17
C GLN A 174 25.40 2.98 36.98
N VAL A 175 25.72 2.52 35.76
CA VAL A 175 25.00 2.91 34.56
C VAL A 175 23.59 2.30 34.56
N GLU A 176 23.45 1.05 34.96
CA GLU A 176 22.15 0.38 35.10
C GLU A 176 21.24 1.11 36.10
N GLU A 177 21.74 1.40 37.30
CA GLU A 177 21.01 2.16 38.33
C GLU A 177 20.64 3.58 37.89
N LEU A 178 21.52 4.26 37.14
CA LEU A 178 21.20 5.57 36.55
C LEU A 178 20.04 5.44 35.57
N LEU A 179 20.06 4.44 34.69
CA LEU A 179 19.01 4.24 33.69
C LEU A 179 17.67 3.89 34.33
N GLU A 180 17.66 3.08 35.40
CA GLU A 180 16.44 2.81 36.18
C GLU A 180 15.84 4.10 36.78
N LYS A 181 16.68 4.96 37.35
CA LYS A 181 16.24 6.26 37.88
C LYS A 181 15.72 7.19 36.78
N VAL A 182 16.36 7.16 35.60
CA VAL A 182 15.91 7.94 34.44
C VAL A 182 14.56 7.42 33.95
N ASP A 183 14.36 6.11 33.89
CA ASP A 183 13.09 5.53 33.47
C ASP A 183 11.96 5.87 34.46
N ALA A 184 12.22 5.80 35.77
CA ALA A 184 11.26 6.24 36.79
C ALA A 184 10.91 7.75 36.66
N MET A 185 11.90 8.59 36.32
CA MET A 185 11.65 10.01 36.04
C MET A 185 10.80 10.20 34.77
N VAL A 186 11.09 9.45 33.70
CA VAL A 186 10.35 9.52 32.44
C VAL A 186 8.91 9.05 32.66
N GLU A 187 8.68 7.97 33.41
CA GLU A 187 7.33 7.52 33.79
C GLU A 187 6.57 8.57 34.61
N LYS A 188 7.24 9.26 35.54
CA LYS A 188 6.65 10.38 36.30
C LYS A 188 6.27 11.57 35.41
N ASN A 189 6.91 11.72 34.25
CA ASN A 189 6.61 12.73 33.24
C ASN A 189 5.76 12.14 32.09
N ASP A 190 4.83 11.23 32.40
CA ASP A 190 3.87 10.61 31.47
C ASP A 190 4.51 9.83 30.30
N GLY A 191 5.77 9.41 30.46
CA GLY A 191 6.52 8.73 29.41
C GLY A 191 7.03 9.67 28.30
N GLU A 192 6.90 10.98 28.47
CA GLU A 192 7.29 11.97 27.47
C GLU A 192 8.76 12.38 27.60
N HIS A 193 9.31 12.95 26.53
CA HIS A 193 10.60 13.64 26.55
C HIS A 193 10.37 15.14 26.72
N TYR A 194 11.36 15.84 27.24
CA TYR A 194 11.30 17.28 27.41
C TYR A 194 11.14 17.99 26.06
N THR A 195 10.18 18.89 25.96
CA THR A 195 9.99 19.73 24.78
C THR A 195 9.61 21.16 25.15
N ASN A 196 9.97 22.11 24.28
CA ASN A 196 9.57 23.51 24.35
C ASN A 196 9.51 24.11 22.94
N LYS A 197 9.26 25.41 22.82
CA LYS A 197 9.21 26.10 21.51
C LYS A 197 10.48 25.92 20.68
N MET A 198 11.68 25.90 21.30
CA MET A 198 12.94 25.72 20.60
C MET A 198 13.07 24.31 20.00
N TYR A 199 12.67 23.28 20.76
CA TYR A 199 12.64 21.90 20.28
C TYR A 199 11.60 21.69 19.18
N GLN A 200 10.39 22.25 19.35
CA GLN A 200 9.33 22.19 18.34
C GLN A 200 9.75 22.85 17.02
N GLU A 201 10.37 24.04 17.08
CA GLU A 201 10.86 24.73 15.88
C GLU A 201 12.01 23.97 15.21
N SER A 202 12.94 23.43 15.99
CA SER A 202 14.06 22.63 15.47
C SER A 202 13.59 21.32 14.84
N GLN A 203 12.59 20.67 15.45
CA GLN A 203 11.95 19.48 14.90
C GLN A 203 11.27 19.79 13.57
N ARG A 204 10.47 20.86 13.50
CA ARG A 204 9.80 21.27 12.25
C ARG A 204 10.80 21.55 11.12
N LYS A 205 11.89 22.26 11.41
CA LYS A 205 12.95 22.52 10.40
C LYS A 205 13.59 21.24 9.89
N MET A 206 13.82 20.27 10.77
CA MET A 206 14.39 18.96 10.40
C MET A 206 13.42 18.16 9.52
N GLU A 207 12.14 18.14 9.87
CA GLU A 207 11.07 17.50 9.09
C GLU A 207 10.90 18.13 7.70
N GLU A 208 10.87 19.47 7.61
CA GLU A 208 10.80 20.22 6.34
C GLU A 208 12.01 19.94 5.44
N GLU A 209 13.23 19.86 6.01
CA GLU A 209 14.44 19.55 5.24
C GLU A 209 14.45 18.10 4.74
N GLU A 210 14.02 17.14 5.57
CA GLU A 210 13.87 15.75 5.16
C GLU A 210 12.85 15.58 4.03
N GLU A 211 11.70 16.24 4.13
CA GLU A 211 10.68 16.19 3.10
C GLU A 211 11.19 16.77 1.78
N ARG A 212 11.88 17.92 1.83
CA ARG A 212 12.53 18.50 0.64
C ARG A 212 13.52 17.53 0.00
N LYS A 213 14.37 16.86 0.80
CA LYS A 213 15.34 15.87 0.28
C LYS A 213 14.63 14.67 -0.38
N ARG A 214 13.54 14.18 0.21
CA ARG A 214 12.73 13.09 -0.37
C ARG A 214 12.12 13.51 -1.70
N GLN A 215 11.58 14.72 -1.80
CA GLN A 215 11.03 15.27 -3.04
C GLN A 215 12.11 15.40 -4.12
N GLU A 216 13.27 15.98 -3.81
CA GLU A 216 14.40 16.09 -4.73
C GLU A 216 14.90 14.71 -5.23
N GLU A 217 14.93 13.70 -4.35
CA GLU A 217 15.31 12.34 -4.73
C GLU A 217 14.25 11.68 -5.64
N GLU A 218 12.97 11.87 -5.34
CA GLU A 218 11.88 11.36 -6.19
C GLU A 218 11.88 12.03 -7.57
N GLU A 219 12.14 13.33 -7.66
CA GLU A 219 12.30 14.04 -8.92
C GLU A 219 13.48 13.52 -9.74
N ARG A 220 14.65 13.32 -9.11
CA ARG A 220 15.81 12.70 -9.78
C ARG A 220 15.48 11.32 -10.32
N ARG A 221 14.80 10.47 -9.55
CA ARG A 221 14.37 9.13 -10.00
C ARG A 221 13.45 9.20 -11.22
N LYS A 222 12.47 10.11 -11.21
CA LYS A 222 11.56 10.33 -12.35
C LYS A 222 12.30 10.83 -13.59
N GLU A 223 13.32 11.68 -13.42
CA GLU A 223 14.15 12.15 -14.52
C GLU A 223 14.99 11.02 -15.12
N ASP A 224 15.62 10.20 -14.28
CA ASP A 224 16.42 9.05 -14.73
C ASP A 224 15.55 8.01 -15.45
N GLU A 225 14.34 7.71 -14.95
CA GLU A 225 13.38 6.84 -15.64
C GLU A 225 12.96 7.40 -17.01
N ARG A 226 12.80 8.73 -17.14
CA ARG A 226 12.52 9.38 -18.43
C ARG A 226 13.69 9.25 -19.39
N LYS A 227 14.93 9.43 -18.93
CA LYS A 227 16.14 9.25 -19.75
C LYS A 227 16.26 7.83 -20.26
N ILE A 228 16.09 6.83 -19.38
CA ILE A 228 16.11 5.40 -19.76
C ILE A 228 15.05 5.12 -20.83
N ARG A 229 13.81 5.59 -20.63
CA ARG A 229 12.73 5.39 -21.62
C ARG A 229 13.03 6.08 -22.96
N GLU A 230 13.68 7.23 -22.94
CA GLU A 230 14.08 7.92 -24.17
C GLU A 230 15.22 7.18 -24.90
N GLU A 231 16.20 6.64 -24.16
CA GLU A 231 17.27 5.81 -24.68
C GLU A 231 16.72 4.50 -25.28
N GLU A 232 15.83 3.80 -24.59
CA GLU A 232 15.14 2.62 -25.11
C GLU A 232 14.39 2.93 -26.41
N ARG A 233 13.69 4.07 -26.46
CA ARG A 233 12.99 4.50 -27.68
C ARG A 233 13.97 4.76 -28.83
N LYS A 234 15.11 5.41 -28.57
CA LYS A 234 16.16 5.64 -29.58
C LYS A 234 16.76 4.32 -30.07
N GLN A 235 17.00 3.36 -29.17
CA GLN A 235 17.50 2.04 -29.52
C GLN A 235 16.52 1.29 -30.42
N VAL A 236 15.23 1.29 -30.07
CA VAL A 236 14.18 0.66 -30.90
C VAL A 236 14.11 1.31 -32.29
N GLU A 237 14.24 2.64 -32.37
CA GLU A 237 14.25 3.38 -33.65
C GLU A 237 15.50 3.03 -34.48
N GLU A 238 16.67 2.88 -33.86
CA GLU A 238 17.90 2.46 -34.53
C GLU A 238 17.83 1.00 -35.00
N ASP A 239 17.31 0.09 -34.18
CA ASP A 239 17.10 -1.31 -34.52
C ASP A 239 16.10 -1.46 -35.67
N PHE A 240 15.03 -0.64 -35.69
CA PHE A 240 14.10 -0.57 -36.80
C PHE A 240 14.79 -0.11 -38.09
N ARG A 241 15.63 0.93 -38.02
CA ARG A 241 16.39 1.42 -39.19
C ARG A 241 17.35 0.35 -39.72
N LYS A 242 18.08 -0.35 -38.84
CA LYS A 242 18.97 -1.46 -39.20
C LYS A 242 18.20 -2.60 -39.87
N ALA A 243 17.05 -2.99 -39.32
CA ALA A 243 16.19 -4.01 -39.90
C ALA A 243 15.64 -3.59 -41.28
N GLU A 244 15.33 -2.30 -41.47
CA GLU A 244 14.90 -1.79 -42.77
C GLU A 244 16.04 -1.82 -43.81
N GLU A 245 17.26 -1.44 -43.42
CA GLU A 245 18.45 -1.54 -44.27
C GLU A 245 18.78 -2.99 -44.63
N GLU A 246 18.67 -3.91 -43.66
CA GLU A 246 18.84 -5.34 -43.87
C GLU A 246 17.77 -5.88 -44.83
N ARG A 247 16.49 -5.51 -44.63
CA ARG A 247 15.40 -5.87 -45.55
C ARG A 247 15.65 -5.33 -46.96
N LYS A 248 16.13 -4.10 -47.10
CA LYS A 248 16.51 -3.51 -48.41
C LYS A 248 17.67 -4.27 -49.04
N ARG A 249 18.66 -4.69 -48.25
CA ARG A 249 19.80 -5.50 -48.70
C ARG A 249 19.34 -6.89 -49.13
N GLU A 250 18.48 -7.55 -48.36
CA GLU A 250 17.86 -8.83 -48.71
C GLU A 250 17.00 -8.72 -49.96
N GLU A 251 16.19 -7.67 -50.09
CA GLU A 251 15.39 -7.41 -51.30
C GLU A 251 16.29 -7.18 -52.51
N PHE A 252 17.39 -6.44 -52.36
CA PHE A 252 18.40 -6.28 -53.40
C PHE A 252 19.05 -7.62 -53.77
N TYR A 253 19.45 -8.41 -52.77
CA TYR A 253 20.05 -9.74 -52.99
C TYR A 253 19.05 -10.67 -53.69
N ARG A 254 17.77 -10.65 -53.26
CA ARG A 254 16.67 -11.37 -53.89
C ARG A 254 16.44 -10.92 -55.32
N LYS A 255 16.49 -9.62 -55.62
CA LYS A 255 16.41 -9.09 -57.01
C LYS A 255 17.59 -9.54 -57.87
N VAL A 256 18.81 -9.57 -57.32
CA VAL A 256 20.01 -10.05 -58.03
C VAL A 256 19.91 -11.56 -58.28
N VAL A 257 19.60 -12.34 -57.24
CA VAL A 257 19.38 -13.79 -57.33
C VAL A 257 18.25 -14.10 -58.30
N LEU A 258 17.14 -13.35 -58.25
CA LEU A 258 16.02 -13.49 -59.18
C LEU A 258 16.45 -13.11 -60.61
N LYS A 259 17.28 -12.09 -60.82
CA LYS A 259 17.85 -11.79 -62.15
C LYS A 259 18.75 -12.91 -62.66
N VAL A 260 19.56 -13.52 -61.80
CA VAL A 260 20.43 -14.66 -62.15
C VAL A 260 19.60 -15.92 -62.42
N ILE A 261 18.58 -16.18 -61.60
CA ILE A 261 17.63 -17.29 -61.76
C ILE A 261 16.79 -17.07 -63.02
N VAL A 262 16.25 -15.88 -63.25
CA VAL A 262 15.50 -15.52 -64.46
C VAL A 262 16.41 -15.64 -65.67
N ALA A 263 17.65 -15.12 -65.66
CA ALA A 263 18.60 -15.32 -66.76
C ALA A 263 18.95 -16.79 -67.00
N GLY A 264 18.98 -17.62 -65.95
CA GLY A 264 19.10 -19.07 -66.05
C GLY A 264 17.82 -19.79 -66.54
N LEU A 265 16.63 -19.24 -66.24
CA LEU A 265 15.32 -19.74 -66.62
C LEU A 265 14.87 -19.24 -68.01
N THR A 266 15.42 -18.14 -68.55
CA THR A 266 15.18 -17.74 -69.94
C THR A 266 15.79 -18.74 -70.93
N LEU A 267 16.67 -19.64 -70.46
CA LEU A 267 17.18 -20.79 -71.19
C LEU A 267 16.37 -22.09 -70.93
N ARG A 268 15.36 -22.07 -70.05
CA ARG A 268 14.50 -23.22 -69.72
C ARG A 268 13.09 -22.78 -69.33
N CYS A 269 12.20 -22.76 -70.32
CA CYS A 269 10.74 -22.98 -70.25
C CYS A 269 9.89 -22.26 -69.19
N ASN A 270 8.80 -21.63 -69.67
CA ASN A 270 7.53 -21.33 -68.99
C ASN A 270 7.26 -22.14 -67.69
N LEU A 271 7.09 -21.47 -66.54
CA LEU A 271 6.40 -21.91 -65.29
C LEU A 271 6.62 -20.83 -64.20
N GLY A 272 5.69 -20.30 -63.40
CA GLY A 272 4.24 -20.49 -63.28
C GLY A 272 3.67 -19.46 -62.28
N PHE A 273 2.57 -18.80 -62.66
CA PHE A 273 1.75 -18.02 -61.73
C PHE A 273 0.75 -18.96 -61.03
N PRO A 274 0.40 -18.70 -59.75
CA PRO A 274 -0.46 -19.59 -58.98
C PRO A 274 -1.82 -19.82 -59.65
N THR A 275 -2.20 -21.08 -59.75
CA THR A 275 -3.48 -21.57 -60.27
C THR A 275 -4.66 -21.03 -59.45
N GLY A 276 -5.38 -20.05 -60.00
CA GLY A 276 -6.72 -19.62 -59.55
C GLY A 276 -6.77 -18.74 -58.30
N LEU A 277 -6.96 -17.42 -58.45
CA LEU A 277 -7.17 -16.48 -57.34
C LEU A 277 -8.57 -16.67 -56.72
N ARG A 278 -8.67 -16.52 -55.39
CA ARG A 278 -9.91 -16.74 -54.61
C ARG A 278 -10.13 -15.57 -53.66
N ILE A 279 -11.18 -14.81 -53.93
CA ILE A 279 -11.54 -13.55 -53.26
C ILE A 279 -12.84 -13.78 -52.49
N VAL A 280 -12.89 -13.39 -51.22
CA VAL A 280 -14.12 -13.39 -50.41
C VAL A 280 -14.48 -11.95 -50.10
N LEU A 281 -15.70 -11.53 -50.45
CA LEU A 281 -16.19 -10.17 -50.24
C LEU A 281 -16.95 -10.10 -48.91
N LEU A 282 -16.49 -9.27 -47.99
CA LEU A 282 -17.04 -9.09 -46.64
C LEU A 282 -17.58 -7.66 -46.47
N GLY A 283 -18.66 -7.44 -45.72
CA GLY A 283 -19.16 -6.08 -45.44
C GLY A 283 -20.66 -6.03 -45.14
N LYS A 284 -21.15 -4.86 -44.72
CA LYS A 284 -22.57 -4.62 -44.39
C LYS A 284 -23.49 -4.82 -45.61
N SER A 285 -24.77 -5.09 -45.36
CA SER A 285 -25.81 -5.08 -46.39
C SER A 285 -25.86 -3.71 -47.08
N GLY A 286 -25.94 -3.69 -48.41
CA GLY A 286 -25.94 -2.44 -49.18
C GLY A 286 -24.56 -1.78 -49.39
N ALA A 287 -23.46 -2.39 -48.94
CA ALA A 287 -22.09 -1.86 -49.14
C ALA A 287 -21.57 -1.99 -50.59
N GLY A 288 -22.28 -2.71 -51.47
CA GLY A 288 -21.90 -2.88 -52.87
C GLY A 288 -21.09 -4.15 -53.18
N LYS A 289 -21.11 -5.17 -52.31
CA LYS A 289 -20.37 -6.43 -52.49
C LYS A 289 -20.68 -7.14 -53.82
N SER A 290 -21.96 -7.36 -54.12
CA SER A 290 -22.39 -8.02 -55.37
C SER A 290 -21.97 -7.23 -56.62
N ALA A 291 -22.07 -5.89 -56.58
CA ALA A 291 -21.61 -5.02 -57.66
C ALA A 291 -20.09 -5.10 -57.85
N THR A 292 -19.32 -5.05 -56.76
CA THR A 292 -17.87 -5.28 -56.76
C THR A 292 -17.51 -6.64 -57.37
N GLY A 293 -18.23 -7.71 -57.01
CA GLY A 293 -17.98 -9.03 -57.57
C GLY A 293 -18.21 -9.10 -59.08
N ASN A 294 -19.24 -8.40 -59.57
CA ASN A 294 -19.51 -8.28 -61.01
C ASN A 294 -18.43 -7.46 -61.74
N THR A 295 -17.97 -6.35 -61.14
CA THR A 295 -16.86 -5.53 -61.67
C THR A 295 -15.58 -6.37 -61.79
N ILE A 296 -15.19 -7.10 -60.74
CA ILE A 296 -14.00 -7.96 -60.74
C ILE A 296 -14.07 -9.02 -61.84
N LEU A 297 -15.24 -9.62 -62.04
CA LEU A 297 -15.41 -10.70 -63.02
C LEU A 297 -15.66 -10.20 -64.45
N GLY A 298 -15.90 -8.89 -64.65
CA GLY A 298 -16.25 -8.30 -65.95
C GLY A 298 -17.60 -8.79 -66.51
N LYS A 299 -18.46 -9.39 -65.69
CA LYS A 299 -19.78 -9.92 -66.10
C LYS A 299 -20.80 -9.81 -64.97
N LYS A 300 -22.07 -9.63 -65.33
CA LYS A 300 -23.18 -9.54 -64.37
C LYS A 300 -23.64 -10.94 -63.94
N VAL A 301 -23.05 -11.46 -62.87
CA VAL A 301 -23.34 -12.81 -62.33
C VAL A 301 -24.03 -12.79 -60.97
N PHE A 302 -23.75 -11.79 -60.14
CA PHE A 302 -24.46 -11.55 -58.89
C PHE A 302 -25.64 -10.61 -59.14
N LYS A 303 -26.81 -10.92 -58.55
CA LYS A 303 -28.00 -10.08 -58.66
C LYS A 303 -27.80 -8.79 -57.85
N GLU A 304 -27.97 -7.65 -58.51
CA GLU A 304 -27.96 -6.32 -57.89
C GLU A 304 -29.42 -5.86 -57.81
N ASP A 305 -29.94 -5.57 -56.61
CA ASP A 305 -31.27 -4.98 -56.44
C ASP A 305 -31.18 -3.75 -55.53
N SER A 306 -32.03 -2.74 -55.79
CA SER A 306 -31.98 -1.42 -55.13
C SER A 306 -32.94 -1.34 -53.93
N THR A 307 -33.47 -2.48 -53.49
CA THR A 307 -34.49 -2.58 -52.45
C THR A 307 -33.89 -2.55 -51.04
N PHE A 308 -34.67 -2.08 -50.05
CA PHE A 308 -34.28 -2.00 -48.64
C PHE A 308 -34.20 -3.38 -47.92
N GLU A 309 -34.62 -4.45 -48.58
CA GLU A 309 -34.49 -5.83 -48.10
C GLU A 309 -33.16 -6.46 -48.53
N SER A 310 -32.54 -7.25 -47.66
CA SER A 310 -31.29 -7.97 -47.94
C SER A 310 -31.50 -8.99 -49.07
N VAL A 311 -30.95 -8.69 -50.26
CA VAL A 311 -31.13 -9.50 -51.47
C VAL A 311 -30.33 -10.81 -51.41
N THR A 312 -29.22 -10.84 -50.68
CA THR A 312 -28.30 -11.98 -50.56
C THR A 312 -28.46 -12.65 -49.20
N SER A 313 -29.39 -13.60 -49.10
CA SER A 313 -29.62 -14.37 -47.86
C SER A 313 -28.59 -15.48 -47.64
N VAL A 314 -27.91 -15.92 -48.72
CA VAL A 314 -26.96 -17.05 -48.75
C VAL A 314 -25.70 -16.67 -49.53
N SER A 315 -24.55 -17.15 -49.09
CA SER A 315 -23.27 -16.95 -49.77
C SER A 315 -23.22 -17.60 -51.16
N LEU A 316 -22.86 -16.83 -52.20
CA LEU A 316 -22.80 -17.27 -53.60
C LEU A 316 -21.36 -17.24 -54.11
N LYS A 317 -21.03 -18.17 -55.03
CA LYS A 317 -19.69 -18.31 -55.57
C LYS A 317 -19.73 -18.37 -57.09
N GLU A 318 -18.95 -17.51 -57.72
CA GLU A 318 -18.82 -17.45 -59.18
C GLU A 318 -17.36 -17.45 -59.60
N SER A 319 -17.10 -17.78 -60.87
CA SER A 319 -15.76 -17.83 -61.43
C SER A 319 -15.73 -17.25 -62.84
N GLY A 320 -14.59 -16.64 -63.19
CA GLY A 320 -14.34 -16.04 -64.50
C GLY A 320 -12.85 -15.98 -64.80
N THR A 321 -12.52 -15.81 -66.07
CA THR A 321 -11.15 -15.58 -66.51
C THR A 321 -10.98 -14.11 -66.81
N VAL A 322 -10.07 -13.45 -66.08
CA VAL A 322 -9.83 -12.01 -66.17
C VAL A 322 -8.32 -11.84 -66.38
N PHE A 323 -7.92 -11.11 -67.42
CA PHE A 323 -6.51 -10.98 -67.84
C PHE A 323 -5.75 -12.33 -67.96
N GLY A 324 -6.43 -13.37 -68.46
CA GLY A 324 -5.85 -14.72 -68.59
C GLY A 324 -5.70 -15.50 -67.27
N ARG A 325 -6.12 -14.92 -66.13
CA ARG A 325 -6.09 -15.54 -64.81
C ARG A 325 -7.47 -16.04 -64.41
N GLN A 326 -7.54 -17.25 -63.86
CA GLN A 326 -8.77 -17.75 -63.25
C GLN A 326 -9.01 -17.02 -61.92
N ILE A 327 -10.15 -16.34 -61.79
CA ILE A 327 -10.58 -15.68 -60.55
C ILE A 327 -11.89 -16.30 -60.09
N ARG A 328 -11.98 -16.54 -58.78
CA ARG A 328 -13.17 -16.99 -58.08
C ARG A 328 -13.55 -15.95 -57.03
N VAL A 329 -14.78 -15.49 -57.08
CA VAL A 329 -15.31 -14.51 -56.14
C VAL A 329 -16.44 -15.17 -55.35
N VAL A 330 -16.38 -15.03 -54.03
CA VAL A 330 -17.45 -15.43 -53.11
C VAL A 330 -18.10 -14.17 -52.57
N ASP A 331 -19.36 -13.96 -52.94
CA ASP A 331 -20.21 -12.89 -52.39
C ASP A 331 -20.91 -13.42 -51.14
N THR A 332 -20.71 -12.76 -50.00
CA THR A 332 -21.30 -13.18 -48.73
C THR A 332 -22.53 -12.33 -48.39
N PRO A 333 -23.46 -12.84 -47.56
CA PRO A 333 -24.47 -12.00 -46.93
C PRO A 333 -23.85 -10.85 -46.14
N GLY A 334 -24.67 -9.89 -45.71
CA GLY A 334 -24.26 -8.86 -44.78
C GLY A 334 -23.67 -9.50 -43.51
N LEU A 335 -22.37 -9.29 -43.25
CA LEU A 335 -21.68 -9.92 -42.11
C LEU A 335 -22.07 -9.36 -40.74
N PHE A 336 -22.84 -8.28 -40.75
CA PHE A 336 -23.24 -7.55 -39.55
C PHE A 336 -24.76 -7.33 -39.55
N ASP A 337 -25.50 -8.23 -40.18
CA ASP A 337 -26.95 -8.17 -40.21
C ASP A 337 -27.50 -8.57 -38.83
N THR A 338 -28.02 -7.60 -38.09
CA THR A 338 -28.57 -7.79 -36.73
C THR A 338 -29.83 -8.66 -36.71
N SER A 339 -30.37 -9.00 -37.88
CA SER A 339 -31.47 -9.95 -38.02
C SER A 339 -31.05 -11.42 -37.86
N LYS A 340 -29.75 -11.73 -37.87
CA LYS A 340 -29.21 -13.10 -37.72
C LYS A 340 -28.54 -13.31 -36.37
N THR A 341 -28.65 -14.53 -35.84
CA THR A 341 -27.97 -14.92 -34.59
C THR A 341 -26.46 -15.14 -34.81
N PRO A 342 -25.62 -15.04 -33.76
CA PRO A 342 -24.18 -15.31 -33.87
C PRO A 342 -23.83 -16.69 -34.45
N ASP A 343 -24.64 -17.72 -34.15
CA ASP A 343 -24.44 -19.08 -34.64
C ASP A 343 -24.77 -19.23 -36.14
N GLU A 344 -25.82 -18.56 -36.61
CA GLU A 344 -26.16 -18.50 -38.04
C GLU A 344 -25.09 -17.77 -38.85
N LEU A 345 -24.53 -16.70 -38.29
CA LEU A 345 -23.43 -15.97 -38.89
C LEU A 345 -22.16 -16.83 -38.95
N LYS A 346 -21.87 -17.59 -37.88
CA LYS A 346 -20.75 -18.55 -37.82
C LYS A 346 -20.88 -19.66 -38.87
N SER A 347 -22.08 -20.19 -39.09
CA SER A 347 -22.34 -21.21 -40.10
C SER A 347 -22.12 -20.69 -41.53
N GLU A 348 -22.59 -19.48 -41.85
CA GLU A 348 -22.37 -18.87 -43.16
C GLU A 348 -20.89 -18.56 -43.43
N ILE A 349 -20.13 -18.19 -42.39
CA ILE A 349 -18.67 -18.03 -42.46
C ILE A 349 -17.97 -19.34 -42.83
N GLU A 350 -18.28 -20.43 -42.12
CA GLU A 350 -17.67 -21.74 -42.37
C GLU A 350 -17.94 -22.17 -43.81
N LYS A 351 -19.17 -21.91 -44.29
CA LYS A 351 -19.56 -22.13 -45.67
C LYS A 351 -18.73 -21.29 -46.65
N CYS A 352 -18.44 -20.02 -46.37
CA CYS A 352 -17.59 -19.16 -47.21
C CYS A 352 -16.15 -19.68 -47.35
N VAL A 353 -15.57 -20.15 -46.24
CA VAL A 353 -14.22 -20.73 -46.25
C VAL A 353 -14.21 -22.06 -47.00
N ASN A 354 -15.22 -22.90 -46.79
CA ASN A 354 -15.38 -24.17 -47.49
C ASN A 354 -15.62 -24.01 -49.00
N MET A 355 -16.31 -22.95 -49.44
CA MET A 355 -16.46 -22.63 -50.85
C MET A 355 -15.14 -22.16 -51.50
N SER A 356 -14.19 -21.74 -50.68
CA SER A 356 -12.90 -21.16 -51.09
C SER A 356 -11.73 -22.15 -51.05
N VAL A 357 -11.96 -23.47 -50.90
CA VAL A 357 -10.92 -24.52 -50.83
C VAL A 357 -9.86 -24.38 -51.94
N PRO A 358 -8.55 -24.47 -51.61
CA PRO A 358 -7.96 -24.76 -50.28
C PRO A 358 -8.05 -23.63 -49.23
N GLY A 359 -8.42 -22.42 -49.65
CA GLY A 359 -8.81 -21.30 -48.80
C GLY A 359 -8.65 -19.94 -49.51
N PRO A 360 -9.23 -18.85 -49.00
CA PRO A 360 -9.19 -17.56 -49.67
C PRO A 360 -7.78 -16.95 -49.69
N HIS A 361 -7.42 -16.31 -50.80
CA HIS A 361 -6.18 -15.54 -50.90
C HIS A 361 -6.36 -14.15 -50.31
N VAL A 362 -7.58 -13.60 -50.41
CA VAL A 362 -7.91 -12.28 -49.88
C VAL A 362 -9.34 -12.24 -49.33
N PHE A 363 -9.50 -11.57 -48.19
CA PHE A 363 -10.75 -11.08 -47.66
C PHE A 363 -10.85 -9.59 -47.98
N LEU A 364 -11.79 -9.20 -48.85
CA LEU A 364 -12.04 -7.80 -49.18
C LEU A 364 -13.16 -7.24 -48.30
N VAL A 365 -12.82 -6.34 -47.37
CA VAL A 365 -13.81 -5.64 -46.54
C VAL A 365 -14.36 -4.44 -47.32
N VAL A 366 -15.55 -4.62 -47.88
CA VAL A 366 -16.25 -3.66 -48.73
C VAL A 366 -16.98 -2.61 -47.87
N ILE A 367 -16.62 -1.35 -48.05
CA ILE A 367 -17.18 -0.19 -47.35
C ILE A 367 -17.68 0.82 -48.38
N ARG A 368 -18.87 1.37 -48.17
CA ARG A 368 -19.46 2.36 -49.07
C ARG A 368 -18.99 3.77 -48.71
N LEU A 369 -18.49 4.51 -49.70
CA LEU A 369 -18.17 5.93 -49.54
C LEU A 369 -19.44 6.81 -49.58
N GLY A 370 -19.34 8.00 -48.99
CA GLY A 370 -20.41 9.01 -48.95
C GLY A 370 -21.55 8.74 -47.97
N VAL A 371 -21.44 7.69 -47.14
CA VAL A 371 -22.35 7.42 -46.01
C VAL A 371 -21.58 7.43 -44.69
N ARG A 372 -22.30 7.55 -43.58
CA ARG A 372 -21.69 7.57 -42.25
C ARG A 372 -21.05 6.21 -41.94
N PHE A 373 -19.77 6.23 -41.54
CA PHE A 373 -19.04 5.05 -41.09
C PHE A 373 -19.64 4.48 -39.81
N THR A 374 -20.16 3.25 -39.89
CA THR A 374 -20.95 2.65 -38.80
C THR A 374 -20.10 1.81 -37.85
N GLU A 375 -20.66 1.43 -36.69
CA GLU A 375 -19.94 0.63 -35.69
C GLU A 375 -19.61 -0.78 -36.21
N GLU A 376 -20.50 -1.34 -37.01
CA GLU A 376 -20.29 -2.61 -37.71
C GLU A 376 -19.04 -2.57 -38.61
N GLU A 377 -18.85 -1.47 -39.34
CA GLU A 377 -17.70 -1.29 -40.22
C GLU A 377 -16.41 -1.04 -39.41
N ARG A 378 -16.49 -0.33 -38.27
CA ARG A 378 -15.36 -0.16 -37.33
C ARG A 378 -14.86 -1.48 -36.76
N ASN A 379 -15.80 -2.37 -36.47
CA ASN A 379 -15.53 -3.67 -35.85
C ASN A 379 -15.27 -4.78 -36.87
N ALA A 380 -15.34 -4.51 -38.18
CA ALA A 380 -15.24 -5.55 -39.20
C ALA A 380 -13.93 -6.36 -39.14
N VAL A 381 -12.78 -5.69 -39.00
CA VAL A 381 -11.49 -6.39 -38.91
C VAL A 381 -11.32 -7.09 -37.56
N LYS A 382 -11.83 -6.50 -36.48
CA LYS A 382 -11.83 -7.12 -35.15
C LYS A 382 -12.64 -8.42 -35.19
N TRP A 383 -13.81 -8.37 -35.79
CA TRP A 383 -14.68 -9.50 -35.99
C TRP A 383 -14.02 -10.58 -36.87
N ILE A 384 -13.30 -10.19 -37.94
CA ILE A 384 -12.50 -11.14 -38.73
C ILE A 384 -11.44 -11.83 -37.87
N GLN A 385 -10.75 -11.07 -37.00
CA GLN A 385 -9.74 -11.64 -36.09
C GLN A 385 -10.34 -12.55 -35.02
N GLU A 386 -11.54 -12.23 -34.53
CA GLU A 386 -12.29 -13.02 -33.56
C GLU A 386 -12.91 -14.28 -34.17
N ASN A 387 -13.15 -14.34 -35.48
CA ASN A 387 -13.75 -15.53 -36.10
C ASN A 387 -12.74 -16.38 -36.86
N PHE A 388 -11.79 -15.75 -37.56
CA PHE A 388 -10.76 -16.37 -38.39
C PHE A 388 -9.36 -16.32 -37.75
N GLY A 389 -9.27 -15.86 -36.51
CA GLY A 389 -8.00 -15.72 -35.79
C GLY A 389 -7.20 -14.48 -36.20
N LYS A 390 -6.29 -14.06 -35.31
CA LYS A 390 -5.50 -12.84 -35.49
C LYS A 390 -4.70 -12.80 -36.80
N ARG A 391 -4.28 -13.96 -37.33
CA ARG A 391 -3.55 -14.08 -38.60
C ARG A 391 -4.42 -13.77 -39.82
N ALA A 392 -5.75 -13.85 -39.73
CA ALA A 392 -6.64 -13.55 -40.87
C ALA A 392 -6.49 -12.11 -41.37
N ALA A 393 -6.16 -11.16 -40.48
CA ALA A 393 -5.88 -9.78 -40.85
C ALA A 393 -4.76 -9.68 -41.89
N ARG A 394 -3.79 -10.61 -41.92
CA ARG A 394 -2.73 -10.68 -42.95
C ARG A 394 -3.25 -11.00 -44.35
N PHE A 395 -4.46 -11.50 -44.48
CA PHE A 395 -5.12 -11.77 -45.77
C PHE A 395 -6.28 -10.78 -46.03
N THR A 396 -6.42 -9.73 -45.23
CA THR A 396 -7.52 -8.75 -45.34
C THR A 396 -7.07 -7.46 -45.99
N MET A 397 -7.88 -6.94 -46.91
CA MET A 397 -7.72 -5.64 -47.55
C MET A 397 -9.06 -4.89 -47.54
N VAL A 398 -9.03 -3.57 -47.38
CA VAL A 398 -10.25 -2.74 -47.39
C VAL A 398 -10.56 -2.30 -48.83
N LEU A 399 -11.81 -2.45 -49.27
CA LEU A 399 -12.27 -1.98 -50.57
C LEU A 399 -13.35 -0.92 -50.38
N PHE A 400 -13.09 0.30 -50.87
CA PHE A 400 -14.07 1.37 -50.86
C PHE A 400 -14.90 1.36 -52.15
N THR A 401 -16.22 1.36 -52.06
CA THR A 401 -17.12 1.49 -53.22
C THR A 401 -17.66 2.91 -53.32
N HIS A 402 -18.19 3.27 -54.49
CA HIS A 402 -18.70 4.62 -54.79
C HIS A 402 -17.61 5.70 -54.80
N ALA A 403 -16.45 5.39 -55.40
CA ALA A 403 -15.36 6.35 -55.55
C ALA A 403 -15.77 7.59 -56.39
N ASP A 404 -16.80 7.49 -57.22
CA ASP A 404 -17.43 8.61 -57.94
C ASP A 404 -17.90 9.75 -57.02
N GLN A 405 -18.19 9.44 -55.75
CA GLN A 405 -18.68 10.41 -54.78
C GLN A 405 -17.58 11.29 -54.17
N LEU A 406 -16.31 11.07 -54.52
CA LEU A 406 -15.17 11.80 -53.97
C LEU A 406 -15.02 13.24 -54.51
N LYS A 407 -15.82 13.65 -55.52
CA LYS A 407 -15.91 15.04 -56.05
C LYS A 407 -14.56 15.75 -56.27
N GLY A 408 -13.53 15.01 -56.71
CA GLY A 408 -12.19 15.56 -56.98
C GLY A 408 -11.22 15.58 -55.80
N ASN A 409 -11.63 15.14 -54.62
CA ASN A 409 -10.73 14.91 -53.48
C ASN A 409 -10.07 13.53 -53.58
N THR A 410 -8.87 13.39 -52.99
CA THR A 410 -8.23 12.07 -52.83
C THR A 410 -8.96 11.23 -51.77
N LEU A 411 -8.83 9.90 -51.83
CA LEU A 411 -9.43 8.99 -50.86
C LEU A 411 -8.98 9.31 -49.43
N GLU A 412 -7.68 9.56 -49.29
CA GLU A 412 -6.99 9.79 -48.01
C GLU A 412 -7.49 11.07 -47.33
N GLN A 413 -7.85 12.10 -48.09
CA GLN A 413 -8.43 13.33 -47.57
C GLN A 413 -9.84 13.14 -46.97
N ASN A 414 -10.53 12.06 -47.33
CA ASN A 414 -11.86 11.73 -46.81
C ASN A 414 -11.84 10.73 -45.65
N PHE A 415 -10.65 10.27 -45.24
CA PHE A 415 -10.52 9.32 -44.14
C PHE A 415 -10.44 10.03 -42.79
N ASN A 416 -11.37 9.70 -41.90
CA ASN A 416 -11.29 10.08 -40.50
C ASN A 416 -10.38 9.10 -39.73
N LYS A 417 -10.13 9.42 -38.46
CA LYS A 417 -9.30 8.59 -37.55
C LYS A 417 -9.78 7.14 -37.46
N ASP A 418 -11.09 6.92 -37.54
CA ASP A 418 -11.68 5.59 -37.39
C ASP A 418 -11.45 4.71 -38.62
N ILE A 419 -11.51 5.29 -39.82
CA ILE A 419 -11.17 4.61 -41.07
C ILE A 419 -9.68 4.29 -41.13
N TRP A 420 -8.81 5.23 -40.72
CA TRP A 420 -7.37 4.97 -40.62
C TRP A 420 -7.06 3.81 -39.66
N ASN A 421 -7.73 3.76 -38.52
CA ASN A 421 -7.58 2.65 -37.57
C ASN A 421 -7.97 1.30 -38.18
N LEU A 422 -9.04 1.25 -38.98
CA LEU A 422 -9.43 0.04 -39.71
C LEU A 422 -8.37 -0.37 -40.75
N ILE A 423 -7.89 0.58 -41.54
CA ILE A 423 -6.88 0.37 -42.59
C ILE A 423 -5.54 -0.08 -41.98
N ASP A 424 -5.12 0.50 -40.86
CA ASP A 424 -3.89 0.13 -40.16
C ASP A 424 -3.96 -1.30 -39.62
N LYS A 425 -5.12 -1.76 -39.12
CA LYS A 425 -5.32 -3.17 -38.73
C LYS A 425 -5.19 -4.13 -39.92
N CYS A 426 -5.47 -3.65 -41.14
CA CYS A 426 -5.24 -4.36 -42.39
C CYS A 426 -3.82 -4.12 -42.95
N GLY A 427 -2.87 -3.55 -42.22
CA GLY A 427 -1.51 -3.31 -42.72
C GLY A 427 -1.46 -2.31 -43.87
N ARG A 428 -2.32 -1.28 -43.83
CA ARG A 428 -2.42 -0.19 -44.82
C ARG A 428 -2.79 -0.63 -46.24
N ARG A 429 -3.49 -1.77 -46.36
CA ARG A 429 -3.98 -2.28 -47.64
C ARG A 429 -5.40 -1.80 -47.90
N TYR A 430 -5.56 -0.94 -48.91
CA TYR A 430 -6.86 -0.53 -49.40
C TYR A 430 -6.88 -0.29 -50.92
N HIS A 431 -8.07 -0.37 -51.50
CA HIS A 431 -8.35 -0.04 -52.89
C HIS A 431 -9.75 0.60 -52.99
N SER A 432 -10.08 1.22 -54.12
CA SER A 432 -11.37 1.89 -54.33
C SER A 432 -11.93 1.61 -55.71
N PHE A 433 -13.23 1.37 -55.80
CA PHE A 433 -13.94 1.15 -57.06
C PHE A 433 -14.99 2.21 -57.34
N ASN A 434 -15.06 2.61 -58.62
CA ASN A 434 -16.22 3.24 -59.21
C ASN A 434 -17.05 2.17 -59.94
N ASN A 435 -18.01 1.56 -59.23
CA ASN A 435 -18.85 0.50 -59.79
C ASN A 435 -19.84 0.98 -60.89
N LEU A 436 -19.88 2.29 -61.20
CA LEU A 436 -20.61 2.85 -62.33
C LEU A 436 -19.81 2.76 -63.65
N GLU A 437 -18.49 2.72 -63.58
CA GLU A 437 -17.57 2.65 -64.73
C GLU A 437 -17.02 1.23 -64.90
N ARG A 438 -17.91 0.27 -65.14
CA ARG A 438 -17.53 -1.17 -65.19
C ARG A 438 -16.61 -1.54 -66.35
N ASP A 439 -16.61 -0.71 -67.39
CA ASP A 439 -15.74 -0.89 -68.56
C ASP A 439 -14.30 -0.43 -68.29
N ASP A 440 -14.07 0.29 -67.18
CA ASP A 440 -12.73 0.67 -66.74
C ASP A 440 -12.03 -0.51 -66.07
N GLN A 441 -11.37 -1.32 -66.89
CA GLN A 441 -10.63 -2.49 -66.44
C GLN A 441 -9.34 -2.13 -65.67
N THR A 442 -8.91 -0.85 -65.65
CA THR A 442 -7.69 -0.42 -64.94
C THR A 442 -7.84 -0.57 -63.42
N GLN A 443 -9.04 -0.30 -62.87
CA GLN A 443 -9.33 -0.46 -61.45
C GLN A 443 -9.20 -1.93 -61.02
N VAL A 444 -9.64 -2.86 -61.89
CA VAL A 444 -9.52 -4.30 -61.63
C VAL A 444 -8.06 -4.74 -61.71
N GLU A 445 -7.31 -4.27 -62.71
CA GLU A 445 -5.88 -4.55 -62.85
C GLU A 445 -5.09 -4.10 -61.60
N GLU A 446 -5.26 -2.85 -61.18
CA GLU A 446 -4.61 -2.30 -59.97
C GLU A 446 -5.00 -3.07 -58.69
N LEU A 447 -6.25 -3.48 -58.54
CA LEU A 447 -6.67 -4.31 -57.42
C LEU A 447 -5.93 -5.64 -57.42
N LEU A 448 -5.79 -6.29 -58.57
CA LEU A 448 -5.11 -7.58 -58.70
C LEU A 448 -3.62 -7.46 -58.40
N GLU A 449 -2.95 -6.39 -58.85
CA GLU A 449 -1.56 -6.10 -58.48
C GLU A 449 -1.38 -5.95 -56.96
N LYS A 450 -2.28 -5.21 -56.30
CA LYS A 450 -2.26 -5.06 -54.84
C LYS A 450 -2.49 -6.39 -54.12
N ILE A 451 -3.35 -7.25 -54.65
CA ILE A 451 -3.60 -8.60 -54.12
C ILE A 451 -2.37 -9.49 -54.32
N ASP A 452 -1.70 -9.42 -55.47
CA ASP A 452 -0.51 -10.22 -55.74
C ASP A 452 0.65 -9.81 -54.84
N ALA A 453 0.90 -8.51 -54.67
CA ALA A 453 1.86 -8.01 -53.69
C ALA A 453 1.53 -8.47 -52.26
N MET A 454 0.23 -8.49 -51.91
CA MET A 454 -0.23 -9.00 -50.62
C MET A 454 0.03 -10.50 -50.45
N VAL A 455 -0.21 -11.31 -51.48
CA VAL A 455 0.01 -12.76 -51.44
C VAL A 455 1.50 -13.08 -51.40
N GLU A 456 2.33 -12.34 -52.15
CA GLU A 456 3.80 -12.46 -52.09
C GLU A 456 4.35 -12.09 -50.70
N ASN A 457 3.83 -11.05 -50.05
CA ASN A 457 4.17 -10.69 -48.67
C ASN A 457 3.70 -11.73 -47.64
N ASN A 458 2.84 -12.67 -48.05
CA ASN A 458 2.45 -13.84 -47.27
C ASN A 458 3.08 -15.13 -47.82
N ASP A 459 4.26 -15.03 -48.44
CA ASP A 459 5.04 -16.17 -48.93
C ASP A 459 4.33 -17.01 -50.02
N GLY A 460 3.37 -16.40 -50.72
CA GLY A 460 2.52 -17.10 -51.69
C GLY A 460 1.41 -17.95 -51.06
N GLU A 461 1.24 -17.89 -49.74
CA GLU A 461 0.23 -18.66 -49.02
C GLU A 461 -1.18 -18.05 -49.15
N HIS A 462 -2.18 -18.86 -48.83
CA HIS A 462 -3.57 -18.47 -48.70
C HIS A 462 -4.06 -18.84 -47.31
N TYR A 463 -5.13 -18.21 -46.86
CA TYR A 463 -5.70 -18.50 -45.54
C TYR A 463 -6.21 -19.94 -45.50
N THR A 464 -5.66 -20.78 -44.61
CA THR A 464 -5.97 -22.22 -44.59
C THR A 464 -7.01 -22.61 -43.55
N ASN A 465 -7.71 -23.73 -43.78
CA ASN A 465 -8.62 -24.31 -42.79
C ASN A 465 -7.89 -24.71 -41.49
N LYS A 466 -6.61 -25.11 -41.56
CA LYS A 466 -5.78 -25.36 -40.36
C LYS A 466 -5.63 -24.11 -39.49
N MET A 467 -5.38 -22.94 -40.12
CA MET A 467 -5.32 -21.67 -39.40
C MET A 467 -6.67 -21.30 -38.75
N TYR A 468 -7.78 -21.63 -39.42
CA TYR A 468 -9.12 -21.48 -38.86
C TYR A 468 -9.36 -22.41 -37.65
N GLN A 469 -9.02 -23.69 -37.76
CA GLN A 469 -9.18 -24.67 -36.68
C GLN A 469 -8.30 -24.34 -35.46
N GLU A 470 -7.05 -23.91 -35.67
CA GLU A 470 -6.16 -23.45 -34.61
C GLU A 470 -6.72 -22.22 -33.89
N ALA A 471 -7.29 -21.27 -34.63
CA ALA A 471 -7.96 -20.12 -34.05
C ALA A 471 -9.16 -20.55 -33.20
N GLN A 472 -10.00 -21.46 -33.70
CA GLN A 472 -11.16 -21.97 -32.97
C GLN A 472 -10.77 -22.76 -31.71
N SER A 473 -9.66 -23.51 -31.71
CA SER A 473 -9.16 -24.19 -30.50
C SER A 473 -8.72 -23.20 -29.42
N LYS A 474 -7.88 -22.22 -29.80
CA LYS A 474 -7.36 -21.22 -28.85
C LYS A 474 -8.47 -20.38 -28.23
N MET A 475 -9.52 -20.08 -28.99
CA MET A 475 -10.66 -19.34 -28.46
C MET A 475 -11.46 -20.15 -27.45
N ARG A 476 -11.69 -21.45 -27.73
CA ARG A 476 -12.34 -22.36 -26.75
C ARG A 476 -11.52 -22.50 -25.47
N GLU A 477 -10.20 -22.66 -25.59
CA GLU A 477 -9.29 -22.74 -24.45
C GLU A 477 -9.30 -21.44 -23.62
N GLU A 478 -9.33 -20.28 -24.27
CA GLU A 478 -9.39 -18.98 -23.58
C GLU A 478 -10.74 -18.76 -22.89
N GLU A 479 -11.85 -19.16 -23.52
CA GLU A 479 -13.18 -19.13 -22.91
C GLU A 479 -13.27 -20.05 -21.70
N GLU A 480 -12.72 -21.26 -21.78
CA GLU A 480 -12.69 -22.22 -20.68
C GLU A 480 -11.83 -21.70 -19.52
N ARG A 481 -10.65 -21.12 -19.81
CA ARG A 481 -9.80 -20.47 -18.80
C ARG A 481 -10.54 -19.34 -18.08
N LYS A 482 -11.25 -18.47 -18.82
CA LYS A 482 -12.03 -17.37 -18.22
C LYS A 482 -13.13 -17.90 -17.30
N ARG A 483 -13.86 -18.95 -17.72
CA ARG A 483 -14.86 -19.61 -16.87
C ARG A 483 -14.24 -20.17 -15.59
N GLN A 484 -13.09 -20.84 -15.69
CA GLN A 484 -12.39 -21.38 -14.52
C GLN A 484 -11.90 -20.27 -13.58
N GLU A 485 -11.41 -19.14 -14.11
CA GLU A 485 -11.00 -17.99 -13.31
C GLU A 485 -12.18 -17.36 -12.56
N GLU A 486 -13.34 -17.22 -13.21
CA GLU A 486 -14.56 -16.73 -12.57
C GLU A 486 -15.06 -17.69 -11.48
N GLU A 487 -15.03 -19.00 -11.76
CA GLU A 487 -15.41 -20.02 -10.78
C GLU A 487 -14.45 -20.02 -9.56
N ASN A 488 -13.15 -19.88 -9.79
CA ASN A 488 -12.15 -19.81 -8.73
C ASN A 488 -12.32 -18.55 -7.87
N LYS A 489 -12.57 -17.39 -8.48
CA LYS A 489 -12.89 -16.15 -7.75
C LYS A 489 -14.13 -16.32 -6.89
N ARG A 490 -15.17 -16.97 -7.42
CA ARG A 490 -16.40 -17.24 -6.67
C ARG A 490 -16.13 -18.15 -5.46
N LYS A 491 -15.37 -19.24 -5.64
CA LYS A 491 -14.97 -20.13 -4.54
C LYS A 491 -14.12 -19.43 -3.49
N GLU A 492 -13.23 -18.51 -3.89
CA GLU A 492 -12.42 -17.72 -2.96
C GLU A 492 -13.28 -16.77 -2.13
N TYR A 493 -14.24 -16.09 -2.76
CA TYR A 493 -15.19 -15.22 -2.09
C TYR A 493 -16.06 -16.00 -1.08
N GLU A 494 -16.59 -17.15 -1.48
CA GLU A 494 -17.34 -18.04 -0.59
C GLU A 494 -16.50 -18.54 0.60
N ARG A 495 -15.20 -18.79 0.40
CA ARG A 495 -14.28 -19.16 1.49
C ARG A 495 -14.07 -18.03 2.50
N LYS A 496 -13.91 -16.78 2.03
CA LYS A 496 -13.76 -15.61 2.89
C LYS A 496 -14.99 -15.39 3.77
N ILE A 497 -16.19 -15.48 3.18
CA ILE A 497 -17.45 -15.39 3.93
C ILE A 497 -17.51 -16.46 5.03
N ARG A 498 -17.21 -17.73 4.71
CA ARG A 498 -17.21 -18.81 5.71
C ARG A 498 -16.19 -18.59 6.83
N GLU A 499 -15.03 -18.01 6.51
CA GLU A 499 -14.01 -17.70 7.52
C GLU A 499 -14.46 -16.57 8.45
N ASP A 500 -15.10 -15.53 7.91
CA ASP A 500 -15.65 -14.43 8.69
C ASP A 500 -16.82 -14.88 9.57
N GLU A 501 -17.71 -15.73 9.05
CA GLU A 501 -18.78 -16.37 9.83
C GLU A 501 -18.20 -17.23 10.97
N ARG A 502 -17.12 -17.98 10.73
CA ARG A 502 -16.47 -18.79 11.77
C ARG A 502 -15.86 -17.91 12.87
N LYS A 503 -15.14 -16.84 12.50
CA LYS A 503 -14.56 -15.89 13.46
C LYS A 503 -15.65 -15.23 14.31
N LYS A 504 -16.76 -14.84 13.69
CA LYS A 504 -17.90 -14.28 14.41
C LYS A 504 -18.51 -15.28 15.40
N ALA A 505 -18.70 -16.53 14.99
CA ALA A 505 -19.20 -17.59 15.87
C ALA A 505 -18.25 -17.89 17.04
N GLU A 506 -16.93 -17.88 16.81
CA GLU A 506 -15.90 -18.03 17.86
C GLU A 506 -15.95 -16.87 18.86
N GLU A 507 -16.13 -15.63 18.38
CA GLU A 507 -16.25 -14.46 19.24
C GLU A 507 -17.55 -14.46 20.05
N ASP A 508 -18.68 -14.82 19.42
CA ASP A 508 -19.97 -14.96 20.10
C ASP A 508 -19.92 -16.05 21.17
N HIS A 509 -19.26 -17.19 20.89
CA HIS A 509 -19.04 -18.24 21.90
C HIS A 509 -18.19 -17.75 23.07
N ARG A 510 -17.10 -17.00 22.81
CA ARG A 510 -16.25 -16.44 23.87
C ARG A 510 -17.02 -15.47 24.77
N LYS A 511 -17.81 -14.58 24.18
CA LYS A 511 -18.66 -13.63 24.93
C LYS A 511 -19.68 -14.35 25.80
N ALA A 512 -20.35 -15.38 25.26
CA ALA A 512 -21.29 -16.19 26.02
C ALA A 512 -20.62 -16.94 27.18
N GLU A 513 -19.38 -17.41 27.01
CA GLU A 513 -18.62 -18.05 28.09
C GLU A 513 -18.23 -17.06 29.20
N GLU A 514 -17.81 -15.84 28.84
CA GLU A 514 -17.52 -14.77 29.81
C GLU A 514 -18.77 -14.34 30.59
N GLU A 515 -19.91 -14.20 29.92
CA GLU A 515 -21.19 -13.89 30.57
C GLU A 515 -21.62 -14.99 31.54
N ARG A 516 -21.46 -16.27 31.14
CA ARG A 516 -21.73 -17.41 32.03
C ARG A 516 -20.85 -17.39 33.28
N LYS A 517 -19.56 -17.10 33.16
CA LYS A 517 -18.65 -17.00 34.32
C LYS A 517 -19.07 -15.88 35.27
N LYS A 518 -19.40 -14.70 34.74
CA LYS A 518 -19.93 -13.59 35.55
C LYS A 518 -21.24 -13.95 36.26
N GLN A 519 -22.11 -14.69 35.60
CA GLN A 519 -23.37 -15.14 36.19
C GLN A 519 -23.14 -16.17 37.31
N GLU A 520 -22.21 -17.10 37.13
CA GLU A 520 -21.79 -18.06 38.16
C GLU A 520 -21.15 -17.36 39.38
N GLU A 521 -20.29 -16.36 39.16
CA GLU A 521 -19.70 -15.53 40.22
C GLU A 521 -20.76 -14.73 40.98
N ASN A 522 -21.70 -14.11 40.27
CA ASN A 522 -22.83 -13.40 40.88
C ASN A 522 -23.71 -14.34 41.70
N GLU A 523 -24.02 -15.54 41.19
CA GLU A 523 -24.81 -16.53 41.92
C GLU A 523 -24.10 -17.01 43.19
N GLN A 524 -22.77 -17.20 43.13
CA GLN A 524 -21.95 -17.49 44.30
C GLN A 524 -21.98 -16.34 45.32
N PHE A 525 -21.88 -15.09 44.86
CA PHE A 525 -21.99 -13.91 45.71
C PHE A 525 -23.37 -13.83 46.39
N TYR A 526 -24.47 -14.01 45.65
CA TYR A 526 -25.81 -14.04 46.24
C TYR A 526 -25.97 -15.15 47.27
N ARG A 527 -25.42 -16.34 47.01
CA ARG A 527 -25.43 -17.43 47.98
C ARG A 527 -24.67 -17.08 49.24
N TYR A 528 -23.53 -16.41 49.10
CA TYR A 528 -22.71 -15.94 50.22
C TYR A 528 -23.43 -14.89 51.07
N VAL A 529 -24.04 -13.89 50.44
CA VAL A 529 -24.83 -12.85 51.12
C VAL A 529 -26.00 -13.45 51.90
N VAL A 530 -26.74 -14.39 51.30
CA VAL A 530 -27.84 -15.09 51.98
C VAL A 530 -27.36 -15.86 53.22
N ILE A 531 -26.19 -16.50 53.16
CA ILE A 531 -25.58 -17.19 54.31
C ILE A 531 -25.20 -16.18 55.39
N ALA A 532 -24.56 -15.07 55.04
CA ALA A 532 -24.17 -14.01 55.98
C ALA A 532 -25.39 -13.39 56.69
N PHE A 533 -26.46 -13.07 55.95
CA PHE A 533 -27.70 -12.54 56.53
C PHE A 533 -28.38 -13.54 57.49
N LYS A 534 -28.38 -14.84 57.16
CA LYS A 534 -28.88 -15.88 58.11
C LYS A 534 -28.04 -15.94 59.40
N GLY A 535 -26.73 -15.73 59.29
CA GLY A 535 -25.82 -15.63 60.44
C GLY A 535 -26.13 -14.42 61.32
N ILE A 536 -26.32 -13.24 60.73
CA ILE A 536 -26.64 -11.99 61.44
C ILE A 536 -28.00 -12.09 62.14
N ILE A 537 -29.03 -12.66 61.48
CA ILE A 537 -30.34 -12.88 62.12
C ILE A 537 -30.21 -13.82 63.32
N SER A 538 -29.38 -14.86 63.21
CA SER A 538 -29.10 -15.76 64.34
C SER A 538 -28.37 -15.04 65.48
N GLN A 539 -27.38 -14.19 65.17
CA GLN A 539 -26.69 -13.39 66.18
C GLN A 539 -27.64 -12.36 66.84
N GLN A 540 -28.52 -11.70 66.09
CA GLN A 540 -29.52 -10.79 66.68
C GLN A 540 -30.51 -11.53 67.59
N GLN A 541 -30.89 -12.77 67.26
CA GLN A 541 -31.68 -13.61 68.17
C GLN A 541 -30.90 -13.95 69.45
N VAL A 542 -29.60 -14.20 69.36
CA VAL A 542 -28.71 -14.41 70.52
C VAL A 542 -28.57 -13.13 71.34
N TYR A 543 -28.38 -11.97 70.72
CA TYR A 543 -28.33 -10.68 71.41
C TYR A 543 -29.65 -10.34 72.08
N LYS A 544 -30.79 -10.66 71.46
CA LYS A 544 -32.11 -10.51 72.10
C LYS A 544 -32.24 -11.42 73.31
N LEU A 545 -31.83 -12.69 73.21
CA LEU A 545 -31.78 -13.62 74.34
C LEU A 545 -30.84 -13.15 75.47
N VAL A 546 -29.70 -12.54 75.12
CA VAL A 546 -28.72 -12.00 76.08
C VAL A 546 -29.23 -10.70 76.71
N ILE A 547 -29.92 -9.83 75.96
CA ILE A 547 -30.55 -8.62 76.48
C ILE A 547 -31.74 -8.97 77.38
N ASP A 548 -32.58 -9.92 76.99
CA ASP A 548 -33.69 -10.42 77.82
C ASP A 548 -33.16 -11.03 79.14
N TYR A 549 -31.96 -11.64 79.12
CA TYR A 549 -31.25 -12.12 80.31
C TYR A 549 -30.66 -10.99 81.18
N ILE A 550 -30.19 -9.90 80.57
CA ILE A 550 -29.54 -8.76 81.27
C ILE A 550 -30.56 -7.76 81.85
N VAL A 551 -31.67 -7.49 81.15
CA VAL A 551 -32.66 -6.47 81.52
C VAL A 551 -33.62 -6.95 82.63
N GLY A 552 -33.52 -8.22 83.05
CA GLY A 552 -34.07 -8.66 84.32
C GLY A 552 -35.57 -8.93 84.33
N ASP A 553 -36.12 -9.45 83.24
CA ASP A 553 -37.52 -9.93 83.17
C ASP A 553 -37.64 -11.46 82.96
N LEU A 554 -36.67 -12.24 83.42
CA LEU A 554 -36.85 -13.69 83.63
C LEU A 554 -36.35 -14.13 85.02
N GLN A 555 -37.30 -14.67 85.80
CA GLN A 555 -37.10 -15.42 87.04
C GLN A 555 -36.10 -16.59 86.88
N PRO A 556 -35.47 -17.05 87.98
CA PRO A 556 -34.18 -17.73 87.95
C PRO A 556 -34.29 -19.16 87.41
N LEU A 557 -33.63 -19.45 86.29
CA LEU A 557 -33.23 -20.82 85.96
C LEU A 557 -31.87 -21.09 86.61
N SER A 558 -31.96 -21.58 87.84
CA SER A 558 -30.90 -22.34 88.50
C SER A 558 -30.43 -23.51 87.62
N ASN A 559 -29.12 -23.76 87.66
CA ASN A 559 -28.38 -24.89 87.07
C ASN A 559 -27.93 -24.77 85.61
N VAL A 560 -26.85 -24.01 85.37
CA VAL A 560 -25.81 -24.41 84.39
C VAL A 560 -24.44 -24.08 84.98
N GLU A 561 -23.51 -25.04 84.93
CA GLU A 561 -22.17 -24.99 85.53
C GLU A 561 -21.28 -23.87 84.95
N LYS A 562 -20.57 -23.18 85.85
CA LYS A 562 -19.71 -22.01 85.61
C LYS A 562 -18.41 -22.19 84.78
N PRO A 563 -17.98 -23.35 84.24
CA PRO A 563 -16.81 -23.39 83.33
C PRO A 563 -17.13 -23.24 81.84
N SER A 564 -18.39 -23.37 81.39
CA SER A 564 -18.70 -23.49 79.95
C SER A 564 -18.96 -22.17 79.22
N PHE A 565 -19.30 -21.09 79.95
CA PHE A 565 -19.65 -19.80 79.34
C PHE A 565 -18.41 -18.97 78.92
N ILE A 566 -17.32 -19.06 79.69
CA ILE A 566 -16.05 -18.39 79.36
C ILE A 566 -15.38 -19.05 78.14
N ARG A 567 -15.64 -20.33 77.89
CA ARG A 567 -15.09 -21.08 76.74
C ARG A 567 -15.84 -20.81 75.43
N LEU A 568 -17.06 -20.25 75.48
CA LEU A 568 -17.80 -19.79 74.30
C LEU A 568 -17.35 -18.39 73.88
N VAL A 569 -17.13 -17.48 74.85
CA VAL A 569 -16.74 -16.08 74.59
C VAL A 569 -15.27 -15.92 74.16
N THR A 570 -14.41 -16.91 74.41
CA THR A 570 -12.99 -16.88 74.02
C THR A 570 -12.67 -17.58 72.70
N ARG A 571 -13.67 -18.13 71.99
CA ARG A 571 -13.45 -18.81 70.70
C ARG A 571 -13.90 -17.99 69.48
N GLU A 572 -14.54 -16.84 69.68
CA GLU A 572 -14.99 -15.94 68.59
C GLU A 572 -14.00 -14.82 68.25
N ARG A 573 -12.78 -14.82 68.80
CA ARG A 573 -11.74 -13.88 68.36
C ARG A 573 -11.14 -14.23 66.99
N ASP A 574 -11.30 -15.47 66.52
CA ASP A 574 -10.82 -15.90 65.20
C ASP A 574 -11.77 -15.50 64.06
N ASP A 575 -12.99 -15.03 64.37
CA ASP A 575 -13.97 -14.58 63.37
C ASP A 575 -13.97 -13.06 63.15
N GLN A 576 -13.49 -12.24 64.10
CA GLN A 576 -13.37 -10.80 63.86
C GLN A 576 -12.37 -10.48 62.74
N THR A 577 -11.25 -11.21 62.67
CA THR A 577 -10.26 -11.03 61.61
C THR A 577 -10.81 -11.47 60.25
N GLN A 578 -11.63 -12.53 60.21
CA GLN A 578 -12.29 -12.94 58.97
C GLN A 578 -13.38 -11.94 58.55
N VAL A 579 -14.15 -11.39 59.49
CA VAL A 579 -15.18 -10.38 59.22
C VAL A 579 -14.56 -9.04 58.80
N GLU A 580 -13.44 -8.61 59.38
CA GLU A 580 -12.71 -7.41 58.95
C GLU A 580 -12.07 -7.60 57.56
N GLU A 581 -11.46 -8.76 57.29
CA GLU A 581 -10.90 -9.09 55.96
C GLU A 581 -12.02 -9.25 54.90
N LEU A 582 -13.23 -9.62 55.32
CA LEU A 582 -14.43 -9.67 54.49
C LEU A 582 -15.04 -8.28 54.25
N LEU A 583 -15.03 -7.39 55.24
CA LEU A 583 -15.47 -6.01 55.09
C LEU A 583 -14.53 -5.23 54.18
N GLU A 584 -13.21 -5.42 54.29
CA GLU A 584 -12.22 -4.85 53.35
C GLU A 584 -12.43 -5.36 51.91
N LYS A 585 -12.76 -6.65 51.73
CA LYS A 585 -13.05 -7.21 50.40
C LYS A 585 -14.39 -6.71 49.84
N ILE A 586 -15.38 -6.46 50.68
CA ILE A 586 -16.67 -5.86 50.28
C ILE A 586 -16.47 -4.39 49.91
N ASP A 587 -15.73 -3.60 50.70
CA ASP A 587 -15.44 -2.19 50.39
C ASP A 587 -14.61 -2.05 49.10
N ALA A 588 -13.61 -2.90 48.89
CA ALA A 588 -12.83 -2.94 47.66
C ALA A 588 -13.64 -3.36 46.41
N MET A 589 -14.71 -4.16 46.58
CA MET A 589 -15.61 -4.53 45.48
C MET A 589 -16.67 -3.46 45.20
N VAL A 590 -17.17 -2.78 46.24
CA VAL A 590 -18.12 -1.65 46.12
C VAL A 590 -17.45 -0.44 45.46
N GLU A 591 -16.16 -0.18 45.73
CA GLU A 591 -15.40 0.85 45.01
C GLU A 591 -15.23 0.52 43.52
N ASN A 592 -15.05 -0.76 43.18
CA ASN A 592 -14.94 -1.21 41.78
C ASN A 592 -16.27 -1.21 41.02
N THR A 593 -17.40 -1.44 41.69
CA THR A 593 -18.74 -1.36 41.06
C THR A 593 -19.32 0.06 41.05
N GLY A 594 -19.02 0.89 42.07
CA GLY A 594 -19.43 2.29 42.14
C GLY A 594 -18.81 3.18 41.06
N ASN A 595 -17.60 2.84 40.58
CA ASN A 595 -16.94 3.57 39.49
C ASN A 595 -17.44 3.21 38.08
N GLN A 596 -18.32 2.21 37.91
CA GLN A 596 -18.93 1.91 36.61
C GLN A 596 -20.32 2.52 36.41
N TYR A 597 -20.95 3.07 37.46
CA TYR A 597 -22.30 3.63 37.38
C TYR A 597 -22.38 5.17 37.44
N TYR A 598 -21.27 5.89 37.67
CA TYR A 598 -21.27 7.36 37.74
C TYR A 598 -20.57 8.10 36.58
N GLN A 599 -20.21 7.39 35.50
CA GLN A 599 -19.54 7.99 34.35
C GLN A 599 -20.27 7.79 33.01
N ARG A 600 -21.58 7.53 33.05
CA ARG A 600 -22.39 7.38 31.83
C ARG A 600 -23.50 8.42 31.58
N ASP A 601 -23.66 9.41 32.46
CA ASP A 601 -24.77 10.39 32.38
C ASP A 601 -24.34 11.86 32.18
N LEU A 602 -23.19 12.14 31.57
CA LEU A 602 -22.78 13.52 31.24
C LEU A 602 -22.37 13.80 29.79
N GLU A 603 -22.58 12.87 28.84
CA GLU A 603 -22.19 13.08 27.43
C GLU A 603 -23.27 12.86 26.37
N THR A 604 -24.55 12.75 26.74
CA THR A 604 -25.64 12.86 25.75
C THR A 604 -26.67 13.88 26.19
N GLY A 605 -26.36 15.15 25.95
CA GLY A 605 -27.38 16.20 25.86
C GLY A 605 -28.27 15.93 24.63
N GLN A 606 -29.29 15.11 24.81
CA GLN A 606 -30.44 15.06 23.91
C GLN A 606 -31.71 15.13 24.74
N ASP A 607 -32.32 16.30 24.64
CA ASP A 607 -33.68 16.64 25.04
C ASP A 607 -34.64 15.69 24.29
N VAL A 608 -35.29 14.77 25.00
CA VAL A 608 -36.37 13.96 24.45
C VAL A 608 -37.58 14.16 25.36
N GLY A 609 -38.51 14.98 24.87
CA GLY A 609 -39.78 15.26 25.51
C GLY A 609 -40.61 13.98 25.66
N TYR A 610 -41.11 13.77 26.86
CA TYR A 610 -42.16 12.81 27.15
C TYR A 610 -43.51 13.48 26.93
N ASP A 611 -44.14 13.18 25.79
CA ASP A 611 -45.60 13.15 25.66
C ASP A 611 -46.04 11.70 25.85
N GLY A 612 -47.01 11.48 26.72
CA GLY A 612 -47.55 10.15 27.01
C GLY A 612 -48.68 10.21 28.02
N GLU A 613 -49.86 10.59 27.54
CA GLU A 613 -51.16 10.50 28.21
C GLU A 613 -51.56 9.04 28.52
N GLU A 614 -52.41 8.92 29.55
CA GLU A 614 -53.20 7.78 30.08
C GLU A 614 -52.52 6.73 30.96
#